data_AF-A0A7X7RI24-F1
#
_entry.id   AF-A0A7X7RI24-F1
#
_cell.length_a   1.000
_cell.length_b   1.000
_cell.length_c   1.000
_cell.angle_alpha   90.00
_cell.angle_beta   90.00
_cell.angle_gamma   90.00
#
_symmetry.space_group_name_H-M   'P 1'
#
loop_
_entity.id
_entity.type
_entity.pdbx_description
1 polymer ?
#
loop_
_entity_poly.entity_id
_entity_poly.type
_entity_poly.pdbx_seq_one_letter_code
_entity_poly.pdbx_strand_id
1 'polypeptide(L)'
;GLVLYAAFLLVPGLKGEGYNHIAGLEQGSLTGVLAGLPIVSLEQQSWSLAALLALLMLLKPAVSALFLESGGDGGVFGPSLFCGAFLGYLLYVILTLFGLQNLSPQVFICLGMAGVLAGVMHAPLSGIFLIAELTGSFSLLVPLMLVTALSTFICRSLSGRSLYKSILTSRGEQADEQVELRLLSQTRVAALLDKHFIAFQPDYTLRMMQQAVSRSALSVFPVLAADGSLAGIILADELRPLYQKTLFDDNILACDLMHVPNLFLQPENTLAEAAHAFDSSTWRVLPVLQDGAFVGFLDKGAVLDCYREMLHHRTEMF
;
A
#
# COMPACT_ATOMS: atom_id res chain seq x y z
N GLY A 1 2.62 22.81 -19.63
CA GLY A 1 2.09 22.87 -21.01
C GLY A 1 3.15 23.20 -22.05
N LEU A 2 3.38 24.48 -22.35
CA LEU A 2 4.21 24.94 -23.48
C LEU A 2 5.69 24.54 -23.35
N VAL A 3 6.25 24.58 -22.13
CA VAL A 3 7.61 24.10 -21.82
C VAL A 3 7.78 22.61 -22.10
N LEU A 4 6.76 21.81 -21.76
CA LEU A 4 6.79 20.35 -21.95
C LEU A 4 6.71 19.99 -23.44
N TYR A 5 5.85 20.71 -24.18
CA TYR A 5 5.74 20.59 -25.63
C TYR A 5 7.06 20.94 -26.34
N ALA A 6 7.71 22.05 -25.95
CA ALA A 6 9.02 22.43 -26.47
C ALA A 6 10.10 21.39 -26.15
N ALA A 7 10.13 20.85 -24.92
CA ALA A 7 11.09 19.82 -24.51
C ALA A 7 10.95 18.53 -25.34
N PHE A 8 9.71 18.06 -25.58
CA PHE A 8 9.47 16.87 -26.40
C PHE A 8 9.75 17.08 -27.89
N LEU A 9 9.57 18.30 -28.41
CA LEU A 9 9.89 18.62 -29.79
C LEU A 9 11.41 18.69 -30.03
N LEU A 10 12.16 19.19 -29.05
CA LEU A 10 13.63 19.30 -29.13
C LEU A 10 14.33 17.97 -28.86
N VAL A 11 13.79 17.15 -27.94
CA VAL A 11 14.35 15.84 -27.60
C VAL A 11 13.24 14.79 -27.57
N PRO A 12 12.93 14.18 -28.72
CA PRO A 12 11.90 13.13 -28.83
C PRO A 12 12.12 11.95 -27.87
N GLY A 13 13.37 11.60 -27.55
CA GLY A 13 13.71 10.57 -26.56
C GLY A 13 13.29 10.88 -25.12
N LEU A 14 12.84 12.11 -24.83
CA LEU A 14 12.19 12.44 -23.56
C LEU A 14 10.74 11.94 -23.50
N LYS A 15 10.12 11.60 -24.63
CA LYS A 15 8.80 10.95 -24.70
C LYS A 15 8.88 9.51 -24.20
N GLY A 16 7.75 8.94 -23.78
CA GLY A 16 7.64 7.60 -23.15
C GLY A 16 8.10 6.38 -23.99
N GLU A 17 8.76 6.58 -25.12
CA GLU A 17 9.31 5.53 -26.00
C GLU A 17 10.70 5.05 -25.57
N GLY A 18 11.20 5.54 -24.43
CA GLY A 18 12.59 5.38 -24.09
C GLY A 18 13.06 3.92 -24.02
N TYR A 19 12.19 2.94 -23.71
CA TYR A 19 12.61 1.54 -23.51
C TYR A 19 13.39 0.96 -24.70
N ASN A 20 13.08 1.42 -25.91
CA ASN A 20 13.81 1.07 -27.13
C ASN A 20 15.26 1.58 -27.11
N HIS A 21 15.52 2.71 -26.44
CA HIS A 21 16.85 3.28 -26.24
C HIS A 21 17.69 2.48 -25.23
N ILE A 22 17.06 1.86 -24.23
CA ILE A 22 17.77 0.98 -23.28
C ILE A 22 18.19 -0.33 -23.96
N ALA A 23 17.30 -0.92 -24.76
CA ALA A 23 17.62 -2.11 -25.54
C ALA A 23 18.78 -1.85 -26.53
N GLY A 24 18.84 -0.65 -27.12
CA GLY A 24 19.97 -0.23 -27.97
C GLY A 24 21.30 -0.07 -27.19
N LEU A 25 21.23 0.45 -25.97
CA LEU A 25 22.40 0.61 -25.09
C LEU A 25 23.00 -0.74 -24.64
N GLU A 26 22.15 -1.75 -24.41
CA GLU A 26 22.59 -3.11 -24.09
C GLU A 26 23.38 -3.76 -25.25
N GLN A 27 23.00 -3.46 -26.49
CA GLN A 27 23.70 -3.92 -27.69
C GLN A 27 24.95 -3.09 -28.03
N GLY A 28 25.31 -2.13 -27.18
CA GLY A 28 26.48 -1.25 -27.38
C GLY A 28 26.30 -0.23 -28.51
N SER A 29 25.07 -0.04 -29.00
CA SER A 29 24.77 0.88 -30.10
C SER A 29 24.05 2.11 -29.57
N LEU A 30 24.79 3.22 -29.48
CA LEU A 30 24.26 4.54 -29.13
C LEU A 30 23.31 5.12 -30.17
N THR A 31 23.28 4.52 -31.37
CA THR A 31 22.46 4.98 -32.51
C THR A 31 20.99 5.10 -32.15
N GLY A 32 20.43 4.20 -31.33
CA GLY A 32 19.03 4.28 -30.90
C GLY A 32 18.73 5.50 -30.03
N VAL A 33 19.64 5.89 -29.12
CA VAL A 33 19.49 7.05 -28.23
C VAL A 33 19.70 8.37 -28.99
N LEU A 34 20.65 8.37 -29.93
CA LEU A 34 21.09 9.54 -30.68
C LEU A 34 20.27 9.79 -31.96
N ALA A 35 19.58 8.78 -32.51
CA ALA A 35 18.81 8.89 -33.75
C ALA A 35 17.68 9.95 -33.72
N GLY A 36 17.25 10.38 -32.54
CA GLY A 36 16.24 11.44 -32.37
C GLY A 36 16.81 12.82 -32.04
N LEU A 37 18.11 12.95 -31.77
CA LEU A 37 18.74 14.22 -31.42
C LEU A 37 19.33 14.85 -32.68
N PRO A 38 19.11 16.15 -32.96
CA PRO A 38 19.71 16.83 -34.12
C PRO A 38 21.25 16.96 -34.05
N ILE A 39 21.91 16.30 -33.09
CA ILE A 39 23.31 16.46 -32.69
C ILE A 39 24.11 15.16 -32.94
N VAL A 40 23.68 14.31 -33.87
CA VAL A 40 24.32 13.03 -34.25
C VAL A 40 25.80 13.18 -34.63
N SER A 41 26.27 14.38 -34.97
CA SER A 41 27.68 14.66 -35.31
C SER A 41 28.67 14.59 -34.13
N LEU A 42 28.20 14.52 -32.88
CA LEU A 42 29.07 14.49 -31.69
C LEU A 42 29.53 13.08 -31.28
N GLU A 43 29.16 12.03 -32.02
CA GLU A 43 29.62 10.64 -31.76
C GLU A 43 31.15 10.49 -31.83
N GLN A 44 31.85 11.39 -32.52
CA GLN A 44 33.29 11.25 -32.78
C GLN A 44 34.21 11.72 -31.64
N GLN A 45 33.68 12.39 -30.59
CA GLN A 45 34.50 12.87 -29.47
C GLN A 45 33.93 12.39 -28.12
N SER A 46 34.71 11.60 -27.38
CA SER A 46 34.27 10.94 -26.14
C SER A 46 33.78 11.92 -25.05
N TRP A 47 34.33 13.14 -25.01
CA TRP A 47 33.94 14.17 -24.04
C TRP A 47 32.61 14.84 -24.35
N SER A 48 32.29 15.10 -25.63
CA SER A 48 30.99 15.69 -26.00
C SER A 48 29.84 14.73 -25.73
N LEU A 49 30.09 13.43 -25.93
CA LEU A 49 29.15 12.39 -25.58
C LEU A 49 28.91 12.31 -24.07
N ALA A 50 29.96 12.34 -23.25
CA ALA A 50 29.83 12.33 -21.79
C ALA A 50 29.03 13.55 -21.29
N ALA A 51 29.29 14.75 -21.84
CA ALA A 51 28.55 15.96 -21.50
C ALA A 51 27.07 15.88 -21.88
N LEU A 52 26.75 15.35 -23.07
CA LEU A 52 25.37 15.16 -23.52
C LEU A 52 24.61 14.18 -22.62
N LEU A 53 25.23 13.06 -22.24
CA LEU A 53 24.62 12.08 -21.34
C LEU A 53 24.36 12.64 -19.95
N ALA A 54 25.32 13.41 -19.40
CA ALA A 54 25.14 14.10 -18.14
C ALA A 54 23.97 15.09 -18.20
N LEU A 55 23.84 15.84 -19.30
CA LEU A 55 22.72 16.75 -19.52
C LEU A 55 21.37 16.01 -19.57
N LEU A 56 21.28 14.92 -20.35
CA LEU A 56 20.04 14.13 -20.46
C LEU A 56 19.64 13.48 -19.14
N MET A 57 20.61 13.01 -18.36
CA MET A 57 20.40 12.45 -17.02
C MET A 57 19.76 13.48 -16.08
N LEU A 58 20.12 14.76 -16.18
CA LEU A 58 19.55 15.84 -15.36
C LEU A 58 18.19 16.33 -15.89
N LEU A 59 18.04 16.38 -17.22
CA LEU A 59 16.83 16.90 -17.85
C LEU A 59 15.64 15.94 -17.75
N LYS A 60 15.88 14.62 -17.82
CA LYS A 60 14.81 13.61 -17.84
C LYS A 60 13.97 13.59 -16.56
N PRO A 61 14.54 13.62 -15.32
CA PRO A 61 13.75 13.73 -14.10
C PRO A 61 12.97 15.05 -14.02
N ALA A 62 13.57 16.16 -14.43
CA ALA A 62 12.92 17.47 -14.41
C ALA A 62 11.68 17.50 -15.32
N VAL A 63 11.78 16.97 -16.54
CA VAL A 63 10.65 16.87 -17.46
C VAL A 63 9.59 15.89 -16.94
N SER A 64 10.00 14.79 -16.30
CA SER A 64 9.05 13.86 -15.68
C SER A 64 8.29 14.47 -14.49
N ALA A 65 8.97 15.27 -13.67
CA ALA A 65 8.33 15.98 -12.56
C ALA A 65 7.30 16.99 -13.08
N LEU A 66 7.68 17.81 -14.08
CA LEU A 66 6.77 18.77 -14.71
C LEU A 66 5.57 18.09 -15.40
N PHE A 67 5.76 16.89 -15.98
CA PHE A 67 4.66 16.12 -16.56
C PHE A 67 3.66 15.66 -15.49
N LEU A 68 4.18 15.13 -14.38
CA LEU A 68 3.37 14.63 -13.27
C LEU A 68 2.61 15.77 -12.57
N GLU A 69 3.25 16.93 -12.40
CA GLU A 69 2.62 18.15 -11.87
C GLU A 69 1.59 18.76 -12.83
N SER A 70 1.74 18.55 -14.15
CA SER A 70 0.76 19.01 -15.15
C SER A 70 -0.52 18.15 -15.19
N GLY A 71 -0.66 17.17 -14.30
CA GLY A 71 -1.80 16.23 -14.28
C GLY A 71 -1.68 15.08 -15.28
N GLY A 72 -0.48 14.84 -15.80
CA GLY A 72 -0.22 13.68 -16.66
C GLY A 72 -0.25 12.37 -15.86
N ASP A 73 -0.85 11.33 -16.43
CA ASP A 73 -0.79 9.99 -15.87
C ASP A 73 0.53 9.31 -16.29
N GLY A 74 1.41 9.06 -15.33
CA GLY A 74 2.74 8.54 -15.58
C GLY A 74 3.48 8.14 -14.30
N GLY A 75 4.31 7.10 -14.41
CA GLY A 75 5.12 6.61 -13.30
C GLY A 75 6.53 7.21 -13.28
N VAL A 76 7.15 7.20 -12.09
CA VAL A 76 8.57 7.57 -11.88
C VAL A 76 9.55 6.46 -12.29
N PHE A 77 9.02 5.28 -12.60
CA PHE A 77 9.79 4.06 -12.89
C PHE A 77 10.66 4.18 -14.15
N GLY A 78 10.04 4.48 -15.29
CA GLY A 78 10.75 4.65 -16.56
C GLY A 78 11.87 5.71 -16.48
N PRO A 79 11.57 6.95 -16.04
CA PRO A 79 12.59 7.99 -15.85
C PRO A 79 13.77 7.57 -14.98
N SER A 80 13.52 6.86 -13.88
CA SER A 80 14.57 6.36 -12.98
C SER A 80 15.49 5.36 -13.68
N LEU A 81 14.90 4.47 -14.48
CA LEU A 81 15.62 3.45 -15.23
C LEU A 81 16.44 4.07 -16.38
N PHE A 82 15.93 5.10 -17.06
CA PHE A 82 16.71 5.94 -18.01
C PHE A 82 17.92 6.58 -17.36
N CYS A 83 17.70 7.24 -16.23
CA CYS A 83 18.77 7.95 -15.54
C CYS A 83 19.85 6.98 -15.06
N GLY A 84 19.45 5.82 -14.55
CA GLY A 84 20.38 4.76 -14.17
C GLY A 84 21.19 4.22 -15.34
N ALA A 85 20.56 3.99 -16.50
CA ALA A 85 21.25 3.52 -17.71
C ALA A 85 22.31 4.53 -18.18
N PHE A 86 21.95 5.81 -18.25
CA PHE A 86 22.88 6.87 -18.64
C PHE A 86 23.98 7.09 -17.61
N LEU A 87 23.67 7.03 -16.32
CA LEU A 87 24.67 7.15 -15.26
C LEU A 87 25.69 6.01 -15.32
N GLY A 88 25.22 4.78 -15.51
CA GLY A 88 26.08 3.61 -15.69
C GLY A 88 26.98 3.74 -16.91
N TYR A 89 26.41 4.11 -18.05
CA TYR A 89 27.19 4.30 -19.28
C TYR A 89 28.17 5.48 -19.19
N LEU A 90 27.79 6.59 -18.57
CA LEU A 90 28.67 7.72 -18.30
C LEU A 90 29.87 7.29 -17.45
N LEU A 91 29.64 6.48 -16.41
CA LEU A 91 30.71 5.94 -15.58
C LEU A 91 31.64 5.03 -16.38
N TYR A 92 31.10 4.19 -17.27
CA TYR A 92 31.90 3.39 -18.21
C TYR A 92 32.79 4.28 -19.11
N VAL A 93 32.24 5.32 -19.72
CA VAL A 93 33.00 6.25 -20.58
C VAL A 93 34.11 6.93 -19.80
N ILE A 94 33.81 7.43 -18.59
CA ILE A 94 34.79 8.07 -17.72
C ILE A 94 35.93 7.10 -17.36
N LEU A 95 35.62 5.88 -16.93
CA LEU A 95 36.65 4.88 -16.60
C LEU A 95 37.50 4.49 -17.80
N THR A 96 36.89 4.40 -18.99
CA THR A 96 37.61 4.13 -20.24
C THR A 96 38.57 5.29 -20.59
N LEU A 97 38.15 6.53 -20.37
CA LEU A 97 39.00 7.72 -20.55
C LEU A 97 40.18 7.75 -19.58
N PHE A 98 40.03 7.20 -18.37
CA PHE A 98 41.12 7.03 -17.40
C PHE A 98 42.06 5.84 -17.72
N GLY A 99 41.86 5.15 -18.84
CA GLY A 99 42.74 4.09 -19.32
C GLY A 99 42.38 2.68 -18.82
N LEU A 100 41.24 2.50 -18.16
CA LEU A 100 40.74 1.15 -17.87
C LEU A 100 40.18 0.54 -19.15
N GLN A 101 40.87 -0.47 -19.69
CA GLN A 101 40.42 -1.24 -20.85
C GLN A 101 39.76 -2.57 -20.40
N ASN A 102 39.02 -3.21 -21.31
CA ASN A 102 38.27 -4.46 -21.07
C ASN A 102 37.06 -4.35 -20.12
N LEU A 103 36.45 -3.18 -20.01
CA LEU A 103 35.19 -2.99 -19.30
C LEU A 103 34.00 -3.32 -20.22
N SER A 104 32.99 -4.00 -19.69
CA SER A 104 31.73 -4.24 -20.43
C SER A 104 30.76 -3.08 -20.15
N PRO A 105 30.36 -2.28 -21.15
CA PRO A 105 29.39 -1.20 -20.94
C PRO A 105 28.04 -1.72 -20.43
N GLN A 106 27.63 -2.93 -20.85
CA GLN A 106 26.39 -3.57 -20.42
C GLN A 106 26.31 -3.75 -18.91
N VAL A 107 27.41 -4.20 -18.29
CA VAL A 107 27.45 -4.40 -16.83
C VAL A 107 27.24 -3.07 -16.11
N PHE A 108 27.90 -1.99 -16.53
CA PHE A 108 27.75 -0.69 -15.89
C PHE A 108 26.35 -0.10 -16.09
N ILE A 109 25.76 -0.24 -17.27
CA ILE A 109 24.37 0.16 -17.54
C ILE A 109 23.41 -0.58 -16.59
N CYS A 110 23.54 -1.90 -16.47
CA CYS A 110 22.68 -2.72 -15.62
C CYS A 110 22.81 -2.35 -14.14
N LEU A 111 24.04 -2.15 -13.65
CA LEU A 111 24.28 -1.72 -12.27
C LEU A 111 23.72 -0.31 -12.00
N GLY A 112 23.87 0.62 -12.94
CA GLY A 112 23.32 1.96 -12.84
C GLY A 112 21.79 1.97 -12.82
N MET A 113 21.15 1.21 -13.71
CA MET A 113 19.70 1.01 -13.75
C MET A 113 19.17 0.45 -12.44
N ALA A 114 19.76 -0.64 -11.95
CA ALA A 114 19.34 -1.27 -10.70
C ALA A 114 19.52 -0.33 -9.50
N GLY A 115 20.69 0.31 -9.40
CA GLY A 115 21.04 1.21 -8.30
C GLY A 115 20.08 2.39 -8.20
N VAL A 116 19.88 3.14 -9.28
CA VAL A 116 18.97 4.30 -9.26
C VAL A 116 17.54 3.88 -8.95
N LEU A 117 17.05 2.79 -9.55
CA LEU A 117 15.71 2.29 -9.28
C LEU A 117 15.53 1.87 -7.81
N ALA A 118 16.48 1.12 -7.26
CA ALA A 118 16.47 0.68 -5.87
C ALA A 118 16.57 1.86 -4.88
N GLY A 119 17.36 2.89 -5.22
CA GLY A 119 17.49 4.11 -4.44
C GLY A 119 16.22 4.95 -4.42
N VAL A 120 15.57 5.14 -5.57
CA VAL A 120 14.32 5.93 -5.68
C VAL A 120 13.14 5.22 -5.02
N MET A 121 13.01 3.92 -5.24
CA MET A 121 11.86 3.14 -4.76
C MET A 121 12.03 2.59 -3.34
N HIS A 122 13.26 2.60 -2.79
CA HIS A 122 13.61 1.85 -1.58
C HIS A 122 13.28 0.36 -1.65
N ALA A 123 13.32 -0.22 -2.86
CA ALA A 123 12.95 -1.60 -3.14
C ALA A 123 14.11 -2.34 -3.85
N PRO A 124 15.17 -2.74 -3.13
CA PRO A 124 16.39 -3.30 -3.72
C PRO A 124 16.14 -4.63 -4.42
N LEU A 125 15.32 -5.52 -3.84
CA LEU A 125 14.98 -6.82 -4.44
C LEU A 125 14.29 -6.65 -5.79
N SER A 126 13.33 -5.73 -5.89
CA SER A 126 12.63 -5.44 -7.14
C SER A 126 13.58 -4.97 -8.24
N GLY A 127 14.54 -4.10 -7.88
CA GLY A 127 15.56 -3.63 -8.82
C GLY A 127 16.48 -4.75 -9.32
N ILE A 128 16.93 -5.65 -8.43
CA ILE A 128 17.79 -6.79 -8.80
C ILE A 128 17.06 -7.71 -9.78
N PHE A 129 15.85 -8.15 -9.43
CA PHE A 129 15.12 -9.13 -10.24
C PHE A 129 14.70 -8.57 -11.60
N LEU A 130 14.23 -7.32 -11.64
CA LEU A 130 13.87 -6.67 -12.88
C LEU A 130 15.05 -6.66 -13.87
N ILE A 131 16.24 -6.29 -13.40
CA ILE A 131 17.41 -6.17 -14.27
C ILE A 131 17.94 -7.54 -14.68
N ALA A 132 17.93 -8.52 -13.77
CA ALA A 132 18.28 -9.89 -14.10
C ALA A 132 17.33 -10.51 -15.15
N GLU A 133 16.03 -10.19 -15.07
CA GLU A 133 15.02 -10.62 -16.03
C GLU A 133 15.19 -9.92 -17.39
N LEU A 134 15.39 -8.60 -17.39
CA LEU A 134 15.61 -7.82 -18.62
C LEU A 134 16.86 -8.28 -19.38
N THR A 135 17.94 -8.62 -18.67
CA THR A 135 19.20 -9.09 -19.27
C THR A 135 19.20 -10.59 -19.57
N GLY A 136 18.19 -11.34 -19.10
CA GLY A 136 18.11 -12.80 -19.23
C GLY A 136 19.26 -13.56 -18.55
N SER A 137 20.02 -12.93 -17.64
CA SER A 137 21.19 -13.53 -17.00
C SER A 137 21.29 -13.15 -15.52
N PHE A 138 21.37 -14.18 -14.68
CA PHE A 138 21.59 -14.02 -13.23
C PHE A 138 23.08 -13.94 -12.85
N SER A 139 23.98 -13.84 -13.84
CA SER A 139 25.43 -13.78 -13.57
C SER A 139 25.84 -12.52 -12.80
N LEU A 140 25.06 -11.44 -12.92
CA LEU A 140 25.31 -10.16 -12.24
C LEU A 140 24.59 -10.02 -10.89
N LEU A 141 23.96 -11.08 -10.39
CA LEU A 141 23.12 -11.02 -9.19
C LEU A 141 23.89 -10.51 -7.96
N VAL A 142 25.10 -11.00 -7.72
CA VAL A 142 25.94 -10.55 -6.58
C VAL A 142 26.34 -9.08 -6.70
N PRO A 143 26.89 -8.59 -7.83
CA PRO A 143 27.12 -7.16 -8.05
C PRO A 143 25.86 -6.29 -7.90
N LEU A 144 24.72 -6.74 -8.41
CA LEU A 144 23.45 -6.03 -8.31
C LEU A 144 22.99 -5.91 -6.85
N MET A 145 23.15 -6.97 -6.04
CA MET A 145 22.84 -6.94 -4.61
C MET A 145 23.64 -5.87 -3.88
N LEU A 146 24.96 -5.80 -4.14
CA LEU A 146 25.82 -4.81 -3.49
C LEU A 146 25.43 -3.37 -3.87
N VAL A 147 25.27 -3.10 -5.17
CA VAL A 147 24.95 -1.76 -5.66
C VAL A 147 23.58 -1.30 -5.18
N THR A 148 22.56 -2.15 -5.27
CA THR A 148 21.20 -1.81 -4.82
C THR A 148 21.12 -1.65 -3.31
N ALA A 149 21.77 -2.52 -2.53
CA ALA A 149 21.80 -2.39 -1.08
C ALA A 149 22.46 -1.08 -0.64
N LEU A 150 23.62 -0.75 -1.22
CA LEU A 150 24.33 0.48 -0.88
C LEU A 150 23.55 1.72 -1.32
N SER A 151 22.98 1.71 -2.53
CA SER A 151 22.15 2.81 -3.02
C SER A 151 20.93 3.03 -2.14
N THR A 152 20.17 1.97 -1.83
CA THR A 152 19.02 2.07 -0.93
C THR A 152 19.43 2.53 0.47
N PHE A 153 20.55 2.07 1.01
CA PHE A 153 21.03 2.50 2.33
C PHE A 153 21.34 4.01 2.35
N ILE A 154 22.10 4.49 1.36
CA ILE A 154 22.45 5.92 1.25
C ILE A 154 21.19 6.78 1.06
N CYS A 155 20.29 6.39 0.14
CA CYS A 155 19.06 7.13 -0.10
C CYS A 155 18.14 7.16 1.13
N ARG A 156 18.02 6.04 1.87
CA ARG A 156 17.24 6.00 3.12
C ARG A 156 17.84 6.91 4.18
N SER A 157 19.17 6.97 4.28
CA SER A 157 19.85 7.83 5.25
C SER A 157 19.71 9.33 4.93
N LEU A 158 19.66 9.70 3.65
CA LEU A 158 19.57 11.10 3.23
C LEU A 158 18.12 11.62 3.18
N SER A 159 17.21 10.83 2.60
CA SER A 159 15.87 11.29 2.25
C SER A 159 14.79 10.83 3.24
N GLY A 160 15.07 9.84 4.10
CA GLY A 160 14.15 9.29 5.12
C GLY A 160 12.89 8.59 4.60
N ARG A 161 12.38 8.98 3.43
CA ARG A 161 11.15 8.47 2.78
C ARG A 161 11.45 8.12 1.31
N SER A 162 10.77 7.10 0.77
CA SER A 162 10.84 6.79 -0.66
C SER A 162 10.08 7.85 -1.46
N LEU A 163 10.41 8.00 -2.75
CA LEU A 163 9.73 8.97 -3.61
C LEU A 163 8.21 8.77 -3.63
N TYR A 164 7.76 7.52 -3.68
CA TYR A 164 6.33 7.19 -3.66
C TYR A 164 5.65 7.63 -2.35
N LYS A 165 6.32 7.42 -1.21
CA LYS A 165 5.85 7.89 0.09
C LYS A 165 5.75 9.42 0.12
N SER A 166 6.73 10.11 -0.43
CA SER A 166 6.73 11.58 -0.52
C SER A 166 5.61 12.12 -1.42
N ILE A 167 5.31 11.47 -2.55
CA ILE A 167 4.20 11.84 -3.43
C ILE A 167 2.86 11.68 -2.69
N LEU A 168 2.65 10.56 -1.99
CA LEU A 168 1.45 10.33 -1.18
C LEU A 168 1.32 11.37 -0.05
N THR A 169 2.42 11.70 0.64
CA THR A 169 2.41 12.77 1.65
C THR A 169 2.00 14.11 1.03
N SER A 170 2.55 14.47 -0.15
CA SER A 170 2.29 15.76 -0.81
C SER A 170 0.85 15.90 -1.31
N ARG A 171 0.16 14.79 -1.57
CA ARG A 171 -1.25 14.75 -1.96
C ARG A 171 -2.21 14.74 -0.77
N GLY A 172 -1.70 14.75 0.47
CA GLY A 172 -2.51 14.63 1.68
C GLY A 172 -3.07 13.21 1.91
N GLU A 173 -2.71 12.23 1.07
CA GLU A 173 -3.24 10.87 1.07
C GLU A 173 -2.55 9.95 2.09
N GLN A 174 -1.63 10.48 2.89
CA GLN A 174 -1.09 9.77 4.03
C GLN A 174 -1.81 10.15 5.32
N ALA A 175 -2.55 9.18 5.85
CA ALA A 175 -2.81 9.10 7.27
C ALA A 175 -1.46 9.06 7.99
N ASP A 176 -1.19 10.07 8.83
CA ASP A 176 -0.04 10.01 9.72
C ASP A 176 -0.37 8.93 10.75
N GLU A 177 0.18 7.73 10.56
CA GLU A 177 -0.08 6.53 11.37
C GLU A 177 -0.02 6.85 12.87
N GLN A 178 0.87 7.77 13.28
CA GLN A 178 0.98 8.19 14.68
C GLN A 178 -0.16 9.10 15.15
N VAL A 179 -0.70 9.96 14.28
CA VAL A 179 -1.86 10.81 14.57
C VAL A 179 -3.14 9.98 14.56
N GLU A 180 -3.25 9.05 13.61
CA GLU A 180 -4.36 8.11 13.49
C GLU A 180 -4.46 7.18 14.71
N LEU A 181 -3.34 6.58 15.13
CA LEU A 181 -3.25 5.80 16.37
C LEU A 181 -3.59 6.66 17.59
N ARG A 182 -3.20 7.94 17.61
CA ARG A 182 -3.58 8.86 18.70
C ARG A 182 -5.08 9.12 18.73
N LEU A 183 -5.72 9.39 17.60
CA LEU A 183 -7.17 9.61 17.53
C LEU A 183 -7.95 8.33 17.93
N LEU A 184 -7.52 7.17 17.43
CA LEU A 184 -8.08 5.87 17.80
C LEU A 184 -7.89 5.53 19.29
N SER A 185 -6.78 5.98 19.89
CA SER A 185 -6.50 5.78 21.33
C SER A 185 -7.29 6.71 22.25
N GLN A 186 -7.83 7.82 21.73
CA GLN A 186 -8.57 8.81 22.52
C GLN A 186 -10.07 8.50 22.59
N THR A 187 -10.61 7.83 21.58
CA THR A 187 -12.01 7.41 21.53
C THR A 187 -12.21 6.08 22.24
N ARG A 188 -13.20 6.03 23.13
CA ARG A 188 -13.55 4.84 23.90
C ARG A 188 -14.70 4.09 23.28
N VAL A 189 -14.71 2.76 23.44
CA VAL A 189 -15.80 1.88 23.02
C VAL A 189 -17.15 2.31 23.60
N ALA A 190 -17.17 2.83 24.83
CA ALA A 190 -18.38 3.35 25.46
C ALA A 190 -19.16 4.38 24.62
N ALA A 191 -18.49 5.14 23.75
CA ALA A 191 -19.12 6.15 22.89
C ALA A 191 -19.87 5.55 21.69
N LEU A 192 -19.49 4.34 21.26
CA LEU A 192 -20.05 3.65 20.08
C LEU A 192 -20.89 2.42 20.47
N LEU A 193 -21.19 2.27 21.75
CA LEU A 193 -21.90 1.12 22.28
C LEU A 193 -23.37 1.14 21.84
N ASP A 194 -23.81 0.11 21.13
CA ASP A 194 -25.23 -0.10 20.85
C ASP A 194 -25.90 -0.86 22.00
N LYS A 195 -26.84 -0.18 22.66
CA LYS A 195 -27.63 -0.72 23.78
C LYS A 195 -28.99 -1.25 23.33
N HIS A 196 -29.33 -1.17 22.03
CA HIS A 196 -30.60 -1.66 21.51
C HIS A 196 -30.48 -3.14 21.14
N PHE A 197 -30.69 -4.01 22.12
CA PHE A 197 -30.70 -5.46 21.92
C PHE A 197 -31.96 -6.10 22.50
N ILE A 198 -32.33 -7.24 21.93
CA ILE A 198 -33.35 -8.13 22.50
C ILE A 198 -32.61 -9.32 23.11
N ALA A 199 -32.59 -9.42 24.43
CA ALA A 199 -31.96 -10.53 25.12
C ALA A 199 -32.86 -11.77 25.12
N PHE A 200 -32.26 -12.94 24.90
CA PHE A 200 -32.88 -14.24 25.09
C PHE A 200 -32.45 -14.83 26.43
N GLN A 201 -33.32 -15.62 27.05
CA GLN A 201 -32.94 -16.45 28.19
C GLN A 201 -32.53 -17.84 27.70
N PRO A 202 -31.72 -18.60 28.44
CA PRO A 202 -31.20 -19.90 27.99
C PRO A 202 -32.30 -20.93 27.70
N ASP A 203 -33.45 -20.77 28.36
CA ASP A 203 -34.66 -21.59 28.24
C ASP A 203 -35.65 -21.10 27.16
N TYR A 204 -35.31 -20.06 26.39
CA TYR A 204 -36.14 -19.62 25.28
C TYR A 204 -36.24 -20.70 24.20
N THR A 205 -37.46 -21.04 23.81
CA THR A 205 -37.70 -21.98 22.72
C THR A 205 -37.43 -21.34 21.37
N LEU A 206 -37.13 -22.17 20.37
CA LEU A 206 -36.97 -21.73 18.99
C LEU A 206 -38.17 -20.90 18.51
N ARG A 207 -39.41 -21.29 18.82
CA ARG A 207 -40.62 -20.51 18.51
C ARG A 207 -40.56 -19.06 19.02
N MET A 208 -40.15 -18.87 20.27
CA MET A 208 -40.04 -17.54 20.88
C MET A 208 -38.94 -16.71 20.20
N MET A 209 -37.79 -17.33 19.91
CA MET A 209 -36.70 -16.69 19.19
C MET A 209 -37.12 -16.28 17.77
N GLN A 210 -37.81 -17.15 17.02
CA GLN A 210 -38.36 -16.84 15.69
C GLN A 210 -39.29 -15.64 15.72
N GLN A 211 -40.17 -15.56 16.74
CA GLN A 211 -41.09 -14.43 16.89
C GLN A 211 -40.37 -13.12 17.22
N ALA A 212 -39.29 -13.18 18.01
CA ALA A 212 -38.46 -12.00 18.31
C ALA A 212 -37.65 -11.53 17.09
N VAL A 213 -37.06 -12.46 16.34
CA VAL A 213 -36.29 -12.15 15.12
C VAL A 213 -37.18 -11.60 14.02
N SER A 214 -38.38 -12.16 13.82
CA SER A 214 -39.31 -11.67 12.78
C SER A 214 -39.88 -10.27 13.05
N ARG A 215 -39.85 -9.82 14.32
CA ARG A 215 -40.32 -8.50 14.74
C ARG A 215 -39.22 -7.44 14.85
N SER A 216 -37.97 -7.83 14.64
CA SER A 216 -36.81 -6.94 14.77
C SER A 216 -35.94 -6.98 13.53
N ALA A 217 -35.20 -5.91 13.27
CA ALA A 217 -34.19 -5.86 12.21
C ALA A 217 -32.78 -6.22 12.73
N LEU A 218 -32.68 -6.78 13.95
CA LEU A 218 -31.42 -7.08 14.60
C LEU A 218 -30.78 -8.34 14.00
N SER A 219 -29.45 -8.31 13.86
CA SER A 219 -28.68 -9.41 13.30
C SER A 219 -28.09 -10.34 14.37
N VAL A 220 -28.01 -9.87 15.61
CA VAL A 220 -27.37 -10.58 16.73
C VAL A 220 -28.23 -10.44 17.99
N PHE A 221 -28.35 -11.52 18.76
CA PHE A 221 -29.13 -11.58 19.99
C PHE A 221 -28.24 -12.15 21.12
N PRO A 222 -28.11 -11.45 22.26
CA PRO A 222 -27.38 -11.98 23.40
C PRO A 222 -28.27 -12.96 24.18
N VAL A 223 -27.70 -14.07 24.62
CA VAL A 223 -28.32 -14.99 25.57
C VAL A 223 -27.78 -14.64 26.95
N LEU A 224 -28.65 -14.17 27.83
CA LEU A 224 -28.30 -13.72 29.18
C LEU A 224 -28.79 -14.73 30.22
N ALA A 225 -27.94 -15.07 31.17
CA ALA A 225 -28.34 -15.83 32.34
C ALA A 225 -29.19 -14.97 33.29
N ALA A 226 -29.80 -15.61 34.30
CA ALA A 226 -30.69 -14.94 35.25
C ALA A 226 -30.01 -13.83 36.08
N ASP A 227 -28.68 -13.85 36.18
CA ASP A 227 -27.85 -12.86 36.87
C ASP A 227 -27.41 -11.68 35.97
N GLY A 228 -27.79 -11.69 34.68
CA GLY A 228 -27.41 -10.68 33.70
C GLY A 228 -26.03 -10.90 33.06
N SER A 229 -25.37 -12.04 33.35
CA SER A 229 -24.14 -12.44 32.68
C SER A 229 -24.43 -12.95 31.26
N LEU A 230 -23.46 -12.75 30.35
CA LEU A 230 -23.57 -13.24 28.97
C LEU A 230 -23.28 -14.75 28.93
N ALA A 231 -24.30 -15.54 28.64
CA ALA A 231 -24.16 -16.98 28.43
C ALA A 231 -23.70 -17.30 26.99
N GLY A 232 -24.13 -16.52 26.01
CA GLY A 232 -23.74 -16.70 24.61
C GLY A 232 -24.38 -15.68 23.68
N ILE A 233 -24.18 -15.85 22.38
CA ILE A 233 -24.75 -15.03 21.32
C ILE A 233 -25.39 -15.93 20.26
N ILE A 234 -26.48 -15.46 19.65
CA ILE A 234 -27.17 -16.14 18.56
C ILE A 234 -27.29 -15.18 17.38
N LEU A 235 -26.91 -15.64 16.19
CA LEU A 235 -27.03 -14.86 14.96
C LEU A 235 -28.40 -15.09 14.33
N ALA A 236 -29.05 -14.02 13.88
CA ALA A 236 -30.35 -14.09 13.20
C ALA A 236 -30.30 -15.00 11.96
N ASP A 237 -29.17 -14.95 11.24
CA ASP A 237 -28.94 -15.72 10.01
C ASP A 237 -28.87 -17.23 10.27
N GLU A 238 -28.51 -17.68 11.48
CA GLU A 238 -28.48 -19.09 11.86
C GLU A 238 -29.86 -19.64 12.20
N LEU A 239 -30.77 -18.76 12.63
CA LEU A 239 -32.14 -19.14 12.95
C LEU A 239 -33.01 -19.28 11.69
N ARG A 240 -32.75 -18.48 10.64
CA ARG A 240 -33.57 -18.48 9.40
C ARG A 240 -33.72 -19.84 8.72
N PRO A 241 -32.67 -20.68 8.55
CA PRO A 241 -32.81 -22.01 7.95
C PRO A 241 -33.70 -22.95 8.77
N LEU A 242 -33.83 -22.71 10.08
CA LEU A 242 -34.62 -23.56 10.97
C LEU A 242 -36.13 -23.26 10.85
N TYR A 243 -36.52 -22.13 10.27
CA TYR A 243 -37.93 -21.73 10.12
C TYR A 243 -38.77 -22.71 9.28
N GLN A 244 -38.12 -23.49 8.41
CA GLN A 244 -38.79 -24.43 7.53
C GLN A 244 -39.05 -25.80 8.19
N LYS A 245 -38.52 -26.04 9.40
CA LYS A 245 -38.59 -27.32 10.10
C LYS A 245 -39.48 -27.22 11.35
N THR A 246 -40.79 -27.18 11.14
CA THR A 246 -41.85 -27.08 12.16
C THR A 246 -41.89 -28.21 13.21
N LEU A 247 -41.05 -29.24 13.08
CA LEU A 247 -41.03 -30.40 13.97
C LEU A 247 -40.22 -30.19 15.26
N PHE A 248 -39.44 -29.11 15.37
CA PHE A 248 -38.49 -28.89 16.48
C PHE A 248 -38.72 -27.59 17.28
N ASP A 249 -39.80 -26.87 17.01
CA ASP A 249 -40.02 -25.49 17.51
C ASP A 249 -40.03 -25.36 19.04
N ASP A 250 -40.43 -26.41 19.75
CA ASP A 250 -40.56 -26.40 21.22
C ASP A 250 -39.49 -27.28 21.93
N ASN A 251 -38.65 -27.99 21.17
CA ASN A 251 -37.61 -28.89 21.73
C ASN A 251 -36.19 -28.31 21.66
N ILE A 252 -35.97 -27.27 20.85
CA ILE A 252 -34.67 -26.61 20.73
C ILE A 252 -34.70 -25.35 21.58
N LEU A 253 -33.76 -25.25 22.52
CA LEU A 253 -33.60 -24.11 23.40
C LEU A 253 -32.48 -23.18 22.92
N ALA A 254 -32.49 -21.94 23.40
CA ALA A 254 -31.44 -20.97 23.11
C ALA A 254 -30.06 -21.47 23.55
N CYS A 255 -29.97 -22.19 24.67
CA CYS A 255 -28.70 -22.79 25.13
C CYS A 255 -28.11 -23.82 24.15
N ASP A 256 -28.93 -24.44 23.30
CA ASP A 256 -28.49 -25.44 22.33
C ASP A 256 -27.95 -24.81 21.03
N LEU A 257 -28.33 -23.55 20.77
CA LEU A 257 -27.99 -22.81 19.54
C LEU A 257 -26.96 -21.70 19.77
N MET A 258 -26.71 -21.32 21.03
CA MET A 258 -25.83 -20.21 21.34
C MET A 258 -24.35 -20.52 21.07
N HIS A 259 -23.65 -19.51 20.55
CA HIS A 259 -22.20 -19.50 20.46
C HIS A 259 -21.63 -18.77 21.67
N VAL A 260 -20.64 -19.38 22.34
CA VAL A 260 -19.93 -18.70 23.42
C VAL A 260 -18.82 -17.84 22.81
N PRO A 261 -18.90 -16.50 22.91
CA PRO A 261 -17.87 -15.64 22.36
C PRO A 261 -16.58 -15.76 23.18
N ASN A 262 -15.47 -16.07 22.52
CA ASN A 262 -14.15 -16.17 23.17
C ASN A 262 -13.49 -14.81 23.38
N LEU A 263 -14.09 -13.74 22.86
CA LEU A 263 -13.56 -12.38 22.90
C LEU A 263 -14.68 -11.42 23.29
N PHE A 264 -14.36 -10.52 24.21
CA PHE A 264 -15.26 -9.50 24.73
C PHE A 264 -14.48 -8.19 24.90
N LEU A 265 -15.18 -7.08 24.80
CA LEU A 265 -14.64 -5.74 25.01
C LEU A 265 -15.16 -5.17 26.33
N GLN A 266 -14.42 -4.22 26.88
CA GLN A 266 -14.81 -3.41 28.02
C GLN A 266 -15.18 -1.99 27.54
N PRO A 267 -16.09 -1.27 28.20
CA PRO A 267 -16.43 0.11 27.86
C PRO A 267 -15.22 1.06 27.84
N GLU A 268 -14.20 0.76 28.65
CA GLU A 268 -12.96 1.51 28.78
C GLU A 268 -11.97 1.26 27.65
N ASN A 269 -12.15 0.18 26.87
CA ASN A 269 -11.25 -0.13 25.76
C ASN A 269 -11.25 1.01 24.73
N THR A 270 -10.10 1.21 24.12
CA THR A 270 -9.95 2.21 23.06
C THR A 270 -10.49 1.68 21.73
N LEU A 271 -10.76 2.59 20.80
CA LEU A 271 -11.17 2.21 19.44
C LEU A 271 -10.08 1.41 18.72
N ALA A 272 -8.79 1.70 19.02
CA ALA A 272 -7.65 0.92 18.52
C ALA A 272 -7.67 -0.53 19.03
N GLU A 273 -7.92 -0.74 20.32
CA GLU A 273 -8.05 -2.08 20.91
C GLU A 273 -9.25 -2.83 20.33
N ALA A 274 -10.37 -2.14 20.13
CA ALA A 274 -11.54 -2.71 19.48
C ALA A 274 -11.26 -3.13 18.02
N ALA A 275 -10.55 -2.29 17.25
CA ALA A 275 -10.15 -2.64 15.88
C ALA A 275 -9.25 -3.89 15.84
N HIS A 276 -8.26 -3.98 16.74
CA HIS A 276 -7.43 -5.17 16.87
C HIS A 276 -8.22 -6.41 17.30
N ALA A 277 -9.20 -6.27 18.19
CA ALA A 277 -10.11 -7.35 18.57
C ALA A 277 -10.96 -7.83 17.36
N PHE A 278 -11.37 -6.93 16.47
CA PHE A 278 -12.08 -7.27 15.24
C PHE A 278 -11.22 -7.84 14.11
N ASP A 279 -9.90 -7.62 14.13
CA ASP A 279 -8.98 -8.20 13.14
C ASP A 279 -8.46 -9.57 13.56
N SER A 280 -8.38 -9.81 14.87
CA SER A 280 -8.08 -11.11 15.45
C SER A 280 -9.29 -12.05 15.53
N SER A 281 -10.50 -11.54 15.27
CA SER A 281 -11.74 -12.31 15.30
C SER A 281 -12.45 -12.34 13.94
N THR A 282 -13.23 -13.39 13.71
CA THR A 282 -14.10 -13.53 12.53
C THR A 282 -15.48 -12.90 12.74
N TRP A 283 -15.75 -12.38 13.94
CA TRP A 283 -17.04 -11.84 14.33
C TRP A 283 -17.22 -10.41 13.80
N ARG A 284 -18.40 -10.09 13.29
CA ARG A 284 -18.76 -8.71 12.90
C ARG A 284 -19.19 -7.85 14.08
N VAL A 285 -19.64 -8.50 15.15
CA VAL A 285 -20.17 -7.87 16.34
C VAL A 285 -19.50 -8.50 17.55
N LEU A 286 -19.01 -7.68 18.47
CA LEU A 286 -18.41 -8.14 19.72
C LEU A 286 -19.25 -7.71 20.92
N PRO A 287 -19.46 -8.58 21.91
CA PRO A 287 -20.14 -8.22 23.14
C PRO A 287 -19.25 -7.32 24.01
N VAL A 288 -19.87 -6.34 24.64
CA VAL A 288 -19.22 -5.45 25.61
C VAL A 288 -19.71 -5.81 27.01
N LEU A 289 -18.77 -6.15 27.88
CA LEU A 289 -19.00 -6.54 29.26
C LEU A 289 -18.43 -5.49 30.21
N GLN A 290 -19.18 -5.13 31.25
CA GLN A 290 -18.73 -4.27 32.34
C GLN A 290 -18.91 -5.03 33.65
N ASP A 291 -17.83 -5.26 34.38
CA ASP A 291 -17.83 -6.01 35.65
C ASP A 291 -18.52 -7.38 35.56
N GLY A 292 -18.45 -8.04 34.40
CA GLY A 292 -19.07 -9.35 34.13
C GLY A 292 -20.52 -9.30 33.66
N ALA A 293 -21.17 -8.13 33.67
CA ALA A 293 -22.51 -7.94 33.14
C ALA A 293 -22.46 -7.52 31.66
N PHE A 294 -23.42 -8.01 30.86
CA PHE A 294 -23.55 -7.59 29.47
C PHE A 294 -24.18 -6.19 29.35
N VAL A 295 -23.50 -5.28 28.65
CA VAL A 295 -23.95 -3.88 28.53
C VAL A 295 -24.44 -3.56 27.11
N GLY A 296 -23.96 -4.27 26.10
CA GLY A 296 -24.37 -4.06 24.72
C GLY A 296 -23.40 -4.66 23.72
N PHE A 297 -23.57 -4.27 22.46
CA PHE A 297 -22.74 -4.73 21.36
C PHE A 297 -21.95 -3.58 20.75
N LEU A 298 -20.79 -3.92 20.20
CA LEU A 298 -20.06 -3.06 19.28
C LEU A 298 -20.05 -3.73 17.90
N ASP A 299 -20.43 -2.98 16.87
CA ASP A 299 -20.39 -3.43 15.47
C ASP A 299 -19.10 -2.94 14.79
N LYS A 300 -18.46 -3.81 13.99
CA LYS A 300 -17.26 -3.46 13.21
C LYS A 300 -17.52 -2.28 12.26
N GLY A 301 -18.71 -2.20 11.67
CA GLY A 301 -19.17 -1.09 10.85
C GLY A 301 -19.18 0.24 11.60
N ALA A 302 -19.71 0.28 12.82
CA ALA A 302 -19.72 1.49 13.64
C ALA A 302 -18.29 1.98 13.97
N VAL A 303 -17.36 1.05 14.22
CA VAL A 303 -15.93 1.37 14.41
C VAL A 303 -15.33 1.98 13.14
N LEU A 304 -15.59 1.37 11.97
CA LEU A 304 -15.06 1.84 10.69
C LEU A 304 -15.67 3.18 10.26
N ASP A 305 -16.95 3.42 10.55
CA ASP A 305 -17.62 4.67 10.22
C ASP A 305 -17.11 5.81 11.11
N CYS A 306 -16.96 5.57 12.41
CA CYS A 306 -16.32 6.52 13.32
C CYS A 306 -14.88 6.85 12.87
N TYR A 307 -14.13 5.82 12.47
CA TYR A 307 -12.79 6.00 11.92
C TYR A 307 -12.77 6.85 10.63
N ARG A 308 -13.69 6.60 9.70
CA ARG A 308 -13.84 7.40 8.48
C ARG A 308 -14.20 8.86 8.77
N GLU A 309 -15.09 9.08 9.72
CA GLU A 309 -15.52 10.42 10.13
C GLU A 309 -14.33 11.22 10.71
N MET A 310 -13.49 10.58 11.52
CA MET A 310 -12.24 11.18 12.01
C MET A 310 -11.27 11.55 10.88
N LEU A 311 -11.15 10.70 9.85
CA LEU A 311 -10.33 11.00 8.68
C LEU A 311 -10.89 12.16 7.87
N HIS A 312 -12.21 12.25 7.72
CA HIS A 312 -12.85 13.34 6.98
C HIS A 312 -12.64 14.70 7.66
N HIS A 313 -12.87 14.80 8.98
CA HIS A 313 -12.66 16.05 9.73
C HIS A 313 -11.19 16.50 9.79
N ARG A 314 -10.21 15.62 9.55
CA ARG A 314 -8.82 16.03 9.36
C ARG A 314 -8.65 16.97 8.16
N THR A 315 -9.42 16.78 7.10
CA THR A 315 -9.35 17.59 5.87
C THR A 315 -9.82 19.02 6.08
N GLU A 316 -10.59 19.30 7.15
CA GLU A 316 -11.12 20.63 7.45
C GLU A 316 -10.30 21.38 8.52
N MET A 317 -9.45 20.67 9.27
CA MET A 317 -8.62 21.26 10.35
C MET A 317 -7.24 21.75 9.87
N PHE A 318 -6.91 21.57 8.59
CA PHE A 318 -5.68 22.05 7.95
C PHE A 318 -6.00 22.75 6.63
#